data_AF-A0A329ZJK7-F1
#
_entry.id   AF-A0A329ZJK7-F1
#
_cell.length_a   1.000
_cell.length_b   1.000
_cell.length_c   1.000
_cell.angle_alpha   90.00
_cell.angle_beta   90.00
_cell.angle_gamma   90.00
#
_symmetry.space_group_name_H-M   'P 1'
#
loop_
_entity.id
_entity.type
_entity.pdbx_description
1 polymer ?
#
loop_
_entity_poly.entity_id
_entity_poly.type
_entity_poly.pdbx_seq_one_letter_code
_entity_poly.pdbx_strand_id
1 'polypeptide(L)'
;MFSKIKRTFSAKNSLESLVEKTKENVLKRSNELDFHLLGRSLSCNPFLPRAFDRDFKYCIQNDKKIIDAVEINNEKSLESLNQHLELVIVDTILSDDISLVAIARRYSPYLIIHKDIIISKYQILESVVYGADMIILDGNILDSDALGFLFEFASNLGLVSILLPNDIKYIESYFDFIMLQDLENLPYIPNGKMIIHQKY
;
A
#
# COMPACT_ATOMS: atom_id res chain seq x y z
N MET A 1 15.34 11.80 -1.21
CA MET A 1 14.34 11.31 -2.18
C MET A 1 13.95 9.87 -1.87
N PHE A 2 14.90 8.94 -1.86
CA PHE A 2 14.65 7.53 -1.51
C PHE A 2 14.97 7.24 -0.05
N SER A 3 14.20 6.33 0.54
CA SER A 3 14.41 5.78 1.86
C SER A 3 15.51 4.71 1.84
N LYS A 4 16.03 4.33 3.02
CA LYS A 4 17.04 3.28 3.11
C LYS A 4 16.41 1.93 2.75
N ILE A 5 17.11 1.17 1.91
CA ILE A 5 16.70 -0.15 1.45
C ILE A 5 17.63 -1.17 2.14
N LYS A 6 17.08 -2.31 2.57
CA LYS A 6 17.89 -3.40 3.15
C LYS A 6 18.93 -3.84 2.12
N ARG A 7 20.21 -3.80 2.48
CA ARG A 7 21.31 -4.23 1.60
C ARG A 7 21.56 -5.74 1.61
N THR A 8 20.88 -6.48 2.48
CA THR A 8 21.02 -7.94 2.61
C THR A 8 20.16 -8.66 1.58
N PHE A 9 20.42 -8.43 0.29
CA PHE A 9 19.92 -9.29 -0.77
C PHE A 9 21.04 -10.26 -1.14
N SER A 10 20.98 -11.46 -0.57
CA SER A 10 21.88 -12.53 -0.98
C SER A 10 21.35 -13.12 -2.30
N ALA A 11 22.23 -13.10 -3.31
CA ALA A 11 22.00 -13.33 -4.73
C ALA A 11 21.45 -12.11 -5.50
N LYS A 12 22.10 -11.77 -6.62
CA LYS A 12 21.65 -10.83 -7.65
C LYS A 12 20.24 -11.22 -8.10
N ASN A 13 19.22 -10.71 -7.42
CA ASN A 13 17.86 -11.21 -7.46
C ASN A 13 16.98 -10.31 -8.34
N SER A 14 15.97 -10.90 -8.98
CA SER A 14 14.92 -10.19 -9.74
C SER A 14 14.36 -8.97 -9.00
N LEU A 15 14.27 -9.04 -7.67
CA LEU A 15 13.81 -7.94 -6.82
C LEU A 15 14.74 -6.71 -6.87
N GLU A 16 16.07 -6.89 -6.91
CA GLU A 16 17.00 -5.77 -7.00
C GLU A 16 16.80 -5.01 -8.30
N SER A 17 16.68 -5.72 -9.43
CA SER A 17 16.43 -5.11 -10.73
C SER A 17 15.09 -4.36 -10.77
N LEU A 18 14.09 -4.87 -10.05
CA LEU A 18 12.78 -4.23 -9.96
C LEU A 18 12.85 -2.95 -9.11
N VAL A 19 13.54 -2.98 -7.97
CA VAL A 19 13.78 -1.80 -7.13
C VAL A 19 14.59 -0.73 -7.88
N GLU A 20 15.59 -1.12 -8.66
CA GLU A 20 16.36 -0.21 -9.51
C GLU A 20 15.48 0.43 -10.58
N LYS A 21 14.69 -0.37 -11.31
CA LYS A 21 13.69 0.13 -12.27
C LYS A 21 12.72 1.11 -11.60
N THR A 22 12.24 0.80 -10.40
CA THR A 22 11.35 1.68 -9.64
C THR A 22 12.03 3.01 -9.31
N LYS A 23 13.31 3.02 -8.89
CA LYS A 23 14.05 4.27 -8.63
C LYS A 23 14.14 5.14 -9.87
N GLU A 24 14.47 4.55 -11.02
CA GLU A 24 14.56 5.27 -12.30
C GLU A 24 13.21 5.87 -12.69
N ASN A 25 12.14 5.08 -12.59
CA ASN A 25 10.77 5.53 -12.87
C ASN A 25 10.35 6.70 -11.96
N VAL A 26 10.60 6.59 -10.66
CA VAL A 26 10.27 7.65 -9.69
C VAL A 26 11.10 8.91 -9.96
N LEU A 27 12.38 8.78 -10.32
CA LEU A 27 13.21 9.92 -10.74
C LEU A 27 12.61 10.63 -11.95
N LYS A 28 12.25 9.87 -12.99
CA LYS A 28 11.62 10.41 -14.19
C LYS A 28 10.33 11.16 -13.86
N ARG A 29 9.41 10.54 -13.10
CA ARG A 29 8.14 11.17 -12.70
C ARG A 29 8.35 12.41 -11.85
N SER A 30 9.29 12.39 -10.91
CA SER A 30 9.59 13.55 -10.06
C SER A 30 10.19 14.73 -10.81
N ASN A 31 10.90 14.47 -11.92
CA ASN A 31 11.43 15.52 -12.79
C ASN A 31 10.33 16.13 -13.67
N GLU A 32 9.35 15.32 -14.09
CA GLU A 32 8.18 15.78 -14.85
C GLU A 32 7.21 16.56 -13.97
N LEU A 33 7.00 16.10 -12.73
CA LEU A 33 6.10 16.70 -11.76
C LEU A 33 6.80 16.82 -10.40
N ASP A 34 7.17 18.05 -10.03
CA ASP A 34 7.83 18.29 -8.76
C ASP A 34 6.94 17.94 -7.55
N PHE A 35 7.58 17.54 -6.45
CA PHE A 35 6.90 17.15 -5.21
C PHE A 35 5.97 18.26 -4.67
N HIS A 36 6.37 19.52 -4.74
CA HIS A 36 5.51 20.62 -4.27
C HIS A 36 4.30 20.84 -5.18
N LEU A 37 4.48 20.65 -6.48
CA LEU A 37 3.40 20.77 -7.45
C LEU A 37 2.40 19.62 -7.26
N LEU A 38 2.89 18.39 -7.11
CA LEU A 38 2.07 17.22 -6.77
C LEU A 38 1.30 17.43 -5.46
N GLY A 39 1.94 18.02 -4.44
CA GLY A 39 1.30 18.33 -3.16
C GLY A 39 0.17 19.36 -3.29
N ARG A 40 0.29 20.33 -4.20
CA ARG A 40 -0.81 21.27 -4.49
C ARG A 40 -1.99 20.58 -5.14
N SER A 41 -1.75 19.59 -6.01
CA SER A 41 -2.80 18.81 -6.67
C SER A 41 -3.69 18.06 -5.68
N LEU A 42 -3.17 17.69 -4.50
CA LEU A 42 -3.94 17.05 -3.43
C LEU A 42 -5.14 17.90 -2.98
N SER A 43 -4.98 19.23 -2.94
CA SER A 43 -6.07 20.16 -2.58
C SER A 43 -7.19 20.22 -3.63
N CYS A 44 -6.91 19.75 -4.84
CA CYS A 44 -7.83 19.74 -5.98
C CYS A 44 -8.43 18.35 -6.26
N ASN A 45 -8.29 17.38 -5.34
CA ASN A 45 -8.81 16.04 -5.56
C ASN A 45 -10.35 16.08 -5.67
N PRO A 46 -10.95 15.64 -6.81
CA PRO A 46 -12.40 15.69 -6.99
C PRO A 46 -13.15 14.69 -6.10
N PHE A 47 -12.45 13.71 -5.52
CA PHE A 47 -13.04 12.68 -4.69
C PHE A 47 -12.76 12.95 -3.21
N LEU A 48 -13.81 12.92 -2.40
CA LEU A 48 -13.65 12.90 -0.95
C LEU A 48 -12.96 11.60 -0.52
N PRO A 49 -12.04 11.62 0.47
CA PRO A 49 -11.51 10.42 1.10
C PRO A 49 -12.65 9.50 1.56
N ARG A 50 -12.47 8.18 1.42
CA ARG A 50 -13.51 7.25 1.87
C ARG A 50 -13.43 7.17 3.38
N ALA A 51 -14.58 7.21 4.03
CA ALA A 51 -14.63 7.01 5.45
C ALA A 51 -14.18 5.57 5.73
N PHE A 52 -13.03 5.44 6.37
CA PHE A 52 -12.66 4.21 7.02
C PHE A 52 -13.43 4.21 8.34
N ASP A 53 -14.54 3.46 8.40
CA ASP A 53 -15.40 3.50 9.58
C ASP A 53 -14.59 3.20 10.84
N ARG A 54 -14.85 4.00 11.89
CA ARG A 54 -14.24 3.81 13.20
C ARG A 54 -14.48 2.40 13.75
N ASP A 55 -15.51 1.73 13.26
CA ASP A 55 -15.86 0.35 13.58
C ASP A 55 -14.74 -0.63 13.21
N PHE A 56 -13.97 -0.38 12.15
CA PHE A 56 -12.79 -1.19 11.86
C PHE A 56 -11.75 -1.13 12.99
N LYS A 57 -11.60 -0.01 13.70
CA LYS A 57 -10.71 0.11 14.87
C LYS A 57 -11.30 -0.48 16.14
N TYR A 58 -12.62 -0.39 16.35
CA TYR A 58 -13.28 -0.96 17.53
C TYR A 58 -13.38 -2.49 17.45
N CYS A 59 -13.52 -3.09 16.26
CA CYS A 59 -13.51 -4.55 16.08
C CYS A 59 -12.17 -5.20 16.47
N ILE A 60 -11.07 -4.43 16.46
CA ILE A 60 -9.71 -4.93 16.72
C ILE A 60 -9.50 -5.30 18.18
N GLN A 61 -10.25 -4.70 19.11
CA GLN A 61 -9.93 -4.83 20.55
C GLN A 61 -10.13 -6.24 21.11
N ASN A 62 -10.90 -7.12 20.45
CA ASN A 62 -11.27 -8.42 21.01
C ASN A 62 -10.80 -9.63 20.19
N ASP A 63 -10.64 -9.55 18.86
CA ASP A 63 -10.30 -10.71 18.01
C ASP A 63 -9.54 -10.31 16.72
N LYS A 64 -8.85 -11.28 16.10
CA LYS A 64 -8.23 -11.13 14.77
C LYS A 64 -9.32 -11.10 13.70
N LYS A 65 -9.44 -9.99 12.96
CA LYS A 65 -10.34 -9.90 11.79
C LYS A 65 -9.54 -10.14 10.51
N ILE A 66 -9.96 -11.14 9.75
CA ILE A 66 -9.44 -11.40 8.39
C ILE A 66 -10.37 -10.67 7.43
N ILE A 67 -9.79 -9.88 6.53
CA ILE A 67 -10.51 -9.29 5.42
C ILE A 67 -9.88 -9.76 4.12
N ASP A 68 -10.72 -10.27 3.24
CA ASP A 68 -10.30 -10.67 1.92
C ASP A 68 -10.26 -9.46 0.99
N ALA A 69 -9.15 -9.32 0.27
CA ALA A 69 -9.00 -8.32 -0.78
C ALA A 69 -8.73 -9.02 -2.12
N VAL A 70 -9.29 -8.46 -3.19
CA VAL A 70 -9.07 -8.94 -4.57
C VAL A 70 -8.07 -8.04 -5.25
N GLU A 71 -7.08 -8.66 -5.90
CA GLU A 71 -6.07 -7.94 -6.68
C GLU A 71 -6.55 -7.66 -8.11
N ILE A 72 -6.33 -6.43 -8.56
CA ILE A 72 -6.57 -5.99 -9.93
C ILE A 72 -5.31 -5.32 -10.49
N ASN A 73 -5.06 -5.57 -11.77
CA ASN A 73 -3.93 -5.04 -12.52
C ASN A 73 -4.35 -4.41 -13.86
N ASN A 74 -5.65 -4.35 -14.14
CA ASN A 74 -6.17 -3.72 -15.35
C ASN A 74 -7.63 -3.29 -15.13
N GLU A 75 -8.15 -2.49 -16.07
CA GLU A 75 -9.52 -1.99 -16.01
C GLU A 75 -10.59 -3.09 -16.17
N LYS A 76 -10.31 -4.15 -16.94
CA LYS A 76 -11.26 -5.26 -17.15
C LYS A 76 -11.51 -6.04 -15.87
N SER A 77 -10.47 -6.24 -15.07
CA SER A 77 -10.55 -6.90 -13.77
C SER A 77 -11.43 -6.10 -12.82
N LEU A 78 -11.41 -4.76 -12.91
CA LEU A 78 -12.30 -3.88 -12.14
C LEU A 78 -13.78 -4.12 -12.47
N GLU A 79 -14.12 -4.27 -13.76
CA GLU A 79 -15.50 -4.54 -14.20
C GLU A 79 -16.02 -5.90 -13.72
N SER A 80 -15.13 -6.87 -13.52
CA SER A 80 -15.47 -8.22 -13.04
C SER A 80 -15.66 -8.33 -11.52
N LEU A 81 -15.48 -7.24 -10.77
CA LEU A 81 -15.57 -7.26 -9.31
C LEU A 81 -17.02 -7.42 -8.82
N ASN A 82 -17.23 -8.37 -7.91
CA ASN A 82 -18.50 -8.60 -7.26
C ASN A 82 -18.86 -7.47 -6.27
N GLN A 83 -20.16 -7.15 -6.17
CA GLN A 83 -20.70 -6.04 -5.36
C GLN A 83 -20.50 -6.15 -3.83
N HIS A 84 -19.93 -7.24 -3.31
CA HIS A 84 -19.82 -7.53 -1.87
C HIS A 84 -18.39 -7.38 -1.31
N LEU A 85 -17.46 -6.81 -2.07
CA LEU A 85 -16.09 -6.59 -1.61
C LEU A 85 -16.00 -5.31 -0.76
N GLU A 86 -15.18 -5.34 0.28
CA GLU A 86 -14.86 -4.14 1.08
C GLU A 86 -13.56 -3.48 0.59
N LEU A 87 -12.58 -4.28 0.16
CA LEU A 87 -11.25 -3.83 -0.26
C LEU A 87 -10.83 -4.39 -1.62
N VAL A 88 -10.07 -3.58 -2.35
CA VAL A 88 -9.42 -3.93 -3.62
C VAL A 88 -7.96 -3.54 -3.58
N ILE A 89 -7.09 -4.44 -4.03
CA ILE A 89 -5.66 -4.18 -4.21
C ILE A 89 -5.44 -3.79 -5.67
N VAL A 90 -4.90 -2.61 -5.90
CA VAL A 90 -4.50 -2.15 -7.23
C VAL A 90 -2.99 -2.33 -7.37
N ASP A 91 -2.59 -3.30 -8.19
CA ASP A 91 -1.19 -3.60 -8.47
C ASP A 91 -0.66 -2.72 -9.62
N THR A 92 0.13 -1.72 -9.25
CA THR A 92 0.80 -0.81 -10.19
C THR A 92 2.17 -1.31 -10.64
N ILE A 93 2.71 -2.33 -9.97
CA ILE A 93 3.95 -3.01 -10.38
C ILE A 93 3.69 -3.78 -11.68
N LEU A 94 2.55 -4.49 -11.75
CA LEU A 94 2.17 -5.28 -12.92
C LEU A 94 1.60 -4.43 -14.05
N SER A 95 0.85 -3.38 -13.74
CA SER A 95 0.23 -2.52 -14.76
C SER A 95 1.18 -1.44 -15.30
N ASP A 96 2.21 -1.06 -14.54
CA ASP A 96 3.11 0.08 -14.82
C ASP A 96 2.34 1.41 -15.03
N ASP A 97 1.14 1.54 -14.42
CA ASP A 97 0.28 2.71 -14.53
C ASP A 97 -0.45 3.04 -13.21
N ILE A 98 -0.03 4.13 -12.57
CA ILE A 98 -0.64 4.66 -11.34
C ILE A 98 -2.08 5.16 -11.57
N SER A 99 -2.44 5.50 -12.81
CA SER A 99 -3.77 6.01 -13.17
C SER A 99 -4.87 4.98 -12.91
N LEU A 100 -4.53 3.69 -12.88
CA LEU A 100 -5.47 2.63 -12.51
C LEU A 100 -6.05 2.82 -11.11
N VAL A 101 -5.30 3.43 -10.16
CA VAL A 101 -5.82 3.79 -8.83
C VAL A 101 -6.95 4.80 -8.94
N ALA A 102 -6.78 5.84 -9.78
CA ALA A 102 -7.82 6.86 -10.00
C ALA A 102 -9.04 6.29 -10.74
N ILE A 103 -8.84 5.36 -11.66
CA ILE A 103 -9.92 4.65 -12.35
C ILE A 103 -10.70 3.80 -11.34
N ALA A 104 -10.01 2.99 -10.53
CA ALA A 104 -10.65 2.22 -9.46
C ALA A 104 -11.42 3.13 -8.50
N ARG A 105 -10.86 4.30 -8.15
CA ARG A 105 -11.51 5.30 -7.30
C ARG A 105 -12.80 5.83 -7.89
N ARG A 106 -12.81 6.09 -9.20
CA ARG A 106 -13.94 6.66 -9.91
C ARG A 106 -15.07 5.67 -10.13
N TYR A 107 -14.75 4.42 -10.41
CA TYR A 107 -15.73 3.42 -10.88
C TYR A 107 -16.11 2.35 -9.87
N SER A 108 -15.46 2.31 -8.70
CA SER A 108 -15.82 1.38 -7.63
C SER A 108 -16.04 2.11 -6.31
N PRO A 109 -16.88 1.61 -5.39
CA PRO A 109 -17.04 2.17 -4.05
C PRO A 109 -16.04 1.60 -3.01
N TYR A 110 -15.19 0.64 -3.38
CA TYR A 110 -14.34 -0.15 -2.47
C TYR A 110 -13.15 0.62 -1.90
N LEU A 111 -12.69 0.30 -0.70
CA LEU A 111 -11.44 0.88 -0.21
C LEU A 111 -10.26 0.40 -1.06
N ILE A 112 -9.39 1.32 -1.47
CA ILE A 112 -8.31 1.03 -2.42
C ILE A 112 -6.99 0.92 -1.69
N ILE A 113 -6.37 -0.26 -1.82
CA ILE A 113 -5.00 -0.52 -1.43
C ILE A 113 -4.12 -0.34 -2.66
N HIS A 114 -3.22 0.63 -2.63
CA HIS A 114 -2.20 0.79 -3.66
C HIS A 114 -1.00 -0.13 -3.37
N LYS A 115 -0.76 -1.08 -4.26
CA LYS A 115 0.38 -2.00 -4.23
C LYS A 115 1.42 -1.54 -5.24
N ASP A 116 2.53 -1.03 -4.71
CA ASP A 116 3.74 -0.65 -5.46
C ASP A 116 4.97 -0.96 -4.58
N ILE A 117 6.17 -0.89 -5.15
CA ILE A 117 7.43 -0.86 -4.40
C ILE A 117 7.65 0.56 -3.89
N ILE A 118 7.02 0.87 -2.76
CA ILE A 118 7.10 2.20 -2.15
C ILE A 118 8.44 2.38 -1.43
N ILE A 119 9.29 3.23 -2.00
CA ILE A 119 10.63 3.53 -1.48
C ILE A 119 10.83 5.03 -1.22
N SER A 120 9.82 5.87 -1.46
CA SER A 120 9.93 7.32 -1.36
C SER A 120 8.63 7.99 -0.90
N LYS A 121 8.77 9.19 -0.30
CA LYS A 121 7.63 10.07 0.01
C LYS A 121 6.85 10.50 -1.23
N TYR A 122 7.54 10.60 -2.37
CA TYR A 122 6.93 10.99 -3.64
C TYR A 122 5.83 10.00 -4.03
N GLN A 123 6.12 8.69 -3.98
CA GLN A 123 5.14 7.65 -4.28
C GLN A 123 3.96 7.63 -3.31
N ILE A 124 4.20 7.90 -2.02
CA ILE A 124 3.11 8.02 -1.03
C ILE A 124 2.20 9.19 -1.41
N LEU A 125 2.78 10.33 -1.78
CA LEU A 125 2.01 11.49 -2.21
C LEU A 125 1.25 11.21 -3.52
N GLU A 126 1.86 10.51 -4.48
CA GLU A 126 1.17 10.02 -5.69
C GLU A 126 -0.04 9.18 -5.29
N SER A 127 0.14 8.20 -4.40
CA SER A 127 -0.94 7.32 -3.93
C SER A 127 -2.16 8.12 -3.43
N VAL A 128 -1.92 9.15 -2.62
CA VAL A 128 -2.99 10.01 -2.08
C VAL A 128 -3.65 10.86 -3.17
N VAL A 129 -2.87 11.45 -4.07
CA VAL A 129 -3.40 12.29 -5.16
C VAL A 129 -4.28 11.47 -6.11
N TYR A 130 -3.89 10.23 -6.40
CA TYR A 130 -4.67 9.32 -7.24
C TYR A 130 -5.85 8.66 -6.50
N GLY A 131 -5.98 8.90 -5.19
CA GLY A 131 -7.16 8.51 -4.41
C GLY A 131 -7.10 7.13 -3.76
N ALA A 132 -5.90 6.62 -3.47
CA ALA A 132 -5.73 5.45 -2.64
C ALA A 132 -6.14 5.75 -1.18
N ASP A 133 -6.71 4.75 -0.50
CA ASP A 133 -7.05 4.84 0.92
C ASP A 133 -5.97 4.17 1.79
N MET A 134 -5.26 3.19 1.22
CA MET A 134 -4.22 2.43 1.90
C MET A 134 -3.01 2.18 0.98
N ILE A 135 -1.84 1.92 1.57
CA ILE A 135 -0.62 1.52 0.87
C ILE A 135 0.04 0.31 1.53
N ILE A 136 0.81 -0.44 0.75
CA ILE A 136 1.62 -1.55 1.26
C ILE A 136 3.07 -1.07 1.42
N LEU A 137 3.63 -1.28 2.62
CA LEU A 137 5.05 -1.09 2.91
C LEU A 137 5.71 -2.45 3.12
N ASP A 138 6.72 -2.75 2.30
CA ASP A 138 7.36 -4.06 2.28
C ASP A 138 8.62 -4.11 3.16
N GLY A 139 8.56 -4.90 4.24
CA GLY A 139 9.68 -5.11 5.14
C GLY A 139 10.80 -5.97 4.56
N ASN A 140 10.61 -6.63 3.41
CA ASN A 140 11.68 -7.28 2.66
C ASN A 140 12.57 -6.26 1.96
N ILE A 141 12.00 -5.12 1.57
CA ILE A 141 12.68 -4.06 0.82
C ILE A 141 13.20 -2.99 1.76
N LEU A 142 12.36 -2.54 2.70
CA LEU A 142 12.64 -1.42 3.59
C LEU A 142 13.31 -1.89 4.89
N ASP A 143 14.25 -1.10 5.40
CA ASP A 143 14.73 -1.27 6.77
C ASP A 143 13.77 -0.63 7.80
N SER A 144 13.98 -0.88 9.10
CA SER A 144 13.08 -0.40 10.16
C SER A 144 13.03 1.14 10.20
N ASP A 145 14.17 1.82 10.01
CA ASP A 145 14.24 3.28 9.89
C ASP A 145 13.35 3.80 8.75
N ALA A 146 13.48 3.21 7.56
CA ALA A 146 12.71 3.59 6.37
C ALA A 146 11.22 3.28 6.52
N LEU A 147 10.87 2.12 7.09
CA LEU A 147 9.49 1.76 7.39
C LEU A 147 8.85 2.79 8.32
N GLY A 148 9.50 3.13 9.43
CA GLY A 148 8.99 4.13 10.38
C GLY A 148 8.80 5.50 9.73
N PHE A 149 9.80 5.95 8.96
CA PHE A 149 9.76 7.24 8.28
C PHE A 149 8.66 7.34 7.22
N LEU A 150 8.46 6.29 6.42
CA LEU A 150 7.42 6.24 5.39
C LEU A 150 6.02 6.07 6.00
N PHE A 151 5.91 5.25 7.05
CA PHE A 151 4.68 5.08 7.84
C PHE A 151 4.21 6.41 8.44
N GLU A 152 5.11 7.16 9.08
CA GLU A 152 4.78 8.45 9.69
C GLU A 152 4.33 9.44 8.62
N PHE A 153 5.01 9.47 7.47
CA PHE A 153 4.63 10.34 6.37
C PHE A 153 3.25 10.00 5.79
N ALA A 154 2.95 8.72 5.56
CA ALA A 154 1.63 8.27 5.09
C ALA A 154 0.53 8.62 6.11
N SER A 155 0.79 8.37 7.40
CA SER A 155 -0.15 8.68 8.49
C SER A 155 -0.48 10.17 8.56
N ASN A 156 0.51 11.05 8.36
CA ASN A 156 0.31 12.50 8.32
C ASN A 156 -0.55 12.96 7.12
N LEU A 157 -0.64 12.15 6.07
CA LEU A 157 -1.52 12.39 4.92
C LEU A 157 -2.89 11.69 5.04
N GLY A 158 -3.14 10.99 6.15
CA GLY A 158 -4.38 10.23 6.37
C GLY A 158 -4.46 8.91 5.61
N LEU A 159 -3.34 8.42 5.08
CA LEU A 159 -3.24 7.18 4.32
C LEU A 159 -2.91 6.01 5.26
N VAL A 160 -3.69 4.93 5.21
CA VAL A 160 -3.44 3.76 6.07
C VAL A 160 -2.29 2.93 5.51
N SER A 161 -1.32 2.60 6.34
CA SER A 161 -0.18 1.76 5.93
C SER A 161 -0.38 0.32 6.37
N ILE A 162 -0.17 -0.60 5.43
CA ILE A 162 -0.23 -2.05 5.63
C ILE A 162 1.19 -2.59 5.58
N LEU A 163 1.58 -3.39 6.57
CA LEU A 163 2.88 -4.05 6.59
C LEU A 163 2.82 -5.35 5.81
N LEU A 164 3.70 -5.54 4.83
CA LEU A 164 4.09 -6.86 4.36
C LEU A 164 5.34 -7.28 5.16
N PRO A 165 5.22 -8.20 6.13
CA PRO A 165 6.32 -8.53 7.02
C PRO A 165 7.38 -9.35 6.30
N ASN A 166 8.65 -9.13 6.65
CA ASN A 166 9.77 -9.98 6.22
C ASN A 166 9.89 -11.21 7.12
N ASP A 167 9.83 -10.99 8.43
CA ASP A 167 9.74 -12.04 9.44
C ASP A 167 8.53 -11.75 10.32
N ILE A 168 7.60 -12.69 10.39
CA ILE A 168 6.37 -12.57 11.16
C ILE A 168 6.67 -12.45 12.66
N LYS A 169 7.85 -12.90 13.12
CA LYS A 169 8.29 -12.72 14.50
C LYS A 169 8.60 -11.26 14.84
N TYR A 170 8.94 -10.45 13.84
CA TYR A 170 9.34 -9.05 13.99
C TYR A 170 8.34 -8.15 13.27
N ILE A 171 7.15 -8.02 13.87
CA ILE A 171 6.12 -7.09 13.42
C ILE A 171 6.27 -5.80 14.22
N GLU A 172 6.50 -4.71 13.51
CA GLU A 172 6.55 -3.37 14.08
C GLU A 172 5.21 -2.99 14.72
N SER A 173 5.25 -2.51 15.97
CA SER A 173 4.04 -2.37 16.79
C SER A 173 3.05 -1.34 16.27
N TYR A 174 3.52 -0.35 15.52
CA TYR A 174 2.73 0.79 15.02
C TYR A 174 1.88 0.45 13.79
N PHE A 175 2.06 -0.70 13.15
CA PHE A 175 1.17 -1.14 12.06
C PHE A 175 -0.06 -1.85 12.60
N ASP A 176 -1.24 -1.29 12.39
CA ASP A 176 -2.51 -1.96 12.74
C ASP A 176 -2.90 -3.04 11.72
N PHE A 177 -2.45 -2.89 10.47
CA PHE A 177 -2.78 -3.74 9.33
C PHE A 177 -1.56 -4.53 8.85
N ILE A 178 -1.77 -5.82 8.63
CA ILE A 178 -0.74 -6.75 8.16
C ILE A 178 -1.30 -7.49 6.96
N MET A 179 -0.53 -7.54 5.88
CA MET A 179 -0.85 -8.36 4.72
C MET A 179 -0.19 -9.72 4.88
N LEU A 180 -0.97 -10.79 4.71
CA LEU A 180 -0.47 -12.15 4.63
C LEU A 180 -0.83 -12.76 3.28
N GLN A 181 0.16 -13.42 2.66
CA GLN A 181 -0.07 -14.26 1.49
C GLN A 181 -0.68 -15.60 1.90
N ASP A 182 -0.17 -16.20 2.99
CA ASP A 182 -0.63 -17.47 3.51
C ASP A 182 -1.20 -17.34 4.94
N LEU A 183 -2.38 -17.93 5.16
CA LEU A 183 -3.07 -17.93 6.45
C LEU A 183 -2.41 -18.85 7.49
N GLU A 184 -1.44 -19.68 7.12
CA GLU A 184 -0.68 -20.53 8.06
C GLU A 184 0.05 -19.73 9.14
N ASN A 185 0.41 -18.49 8.81
CA ASN A 185 1.14 -17.59 9.69
C ASN A 185 0.24 -16.83 10.67
N LEU A 186 -1.07 -17.01 10.57
CA LEU A 186 -2.07 -16.39 11.43
C LEU A 186 -1.82 -16.58 12.94
N PRO A 187 -1.38 -17.75 13.45
CA PRO A 187 -1.15 -17.95 14.88
C PRO A 187 -0.06 -17.05 15.46
N TYR A 188 0.94 -16.67 14.64
CA TYR A 188 2.10 -15.89 15.07
C TYR A 188 1.84 -14.38 15.11
N ILE A 189 0.73 -13.92 14.53
CA ILE A 189 0.36 -12.50 14.54
C ILE A 189 -0.15 -12.10 15.94
N PRO A 190 0.28 -10.96 16.50
CA PRO A 190 -0.27 -10.42 17.74
C PRO A 190 -1.78 -10.18 17.66
N ASN A 191 -2.50 -10.37 18.77
CA ASN A 191 -3.90 -10.00 18.85
C ASN A 191 -4.06 -8.48 18.69
N GLY A 192 -5.21 -8.05 18.18
CA GLY A 192 -5.45 -6.65 17.88
C GLY A 192 -4.74 -6.15 16.62
N LYS A 193 -4.45 -7.05 15.67
CA LYS A 193 -4.01 -6.72 14.32
C LYS A 193 -5.06 -7.15 13.30
N MET A 194 -5.24 -6.36 12.26
CA MET A 194 -6.08 -6.71 11.12
C MET A 194 -5.26 -7.41 10.06
N ILE A 195 -5.80 -8.51 9.54
CA ILE A 195 -5.13 -9.31 8.53
C ILE A 195 -5.84 -9.12 7.20
N ILE A 196 -5.09 -8.64 6.21
CA ILE A 196 -5.54 -8.56 4.83
C ILE A 196 -5.02 -9.81 4.13
N HIS A 197 -5.95 -10.64 3.69
CA HIS A 197 -5.66 -11.84 2.94
C HIS A 197 -5.93 -11.58 1.46
N GLN A 198 -4.92 -11.78 0.63
CA GLN A 198 -5.04 -11.60 -0.81
C GLN A 198 -5.69 -12.85 -1.42
N LYS A 199 -6.90 -12.71 -1.97
CA LYS A 199 -7.53 -13.76 -2.76
C LYS A 199 -6.99 -13.72 -4.19
N TYR A 200 -6.57 -14.88 -4.69
CA TYR A 200 -6.22 -15.13 -6.09
C TYR A 200 -7.47 -15.38 -6.94
#